data_AF-A0A498IAD5-F1
#
_entry.id   AF-A0A498IAD5-F1
#
_cell.length_a   1.000
_cell.length_b   1.000
_cell.length_c   1.000
_cell.angle_alpha   90.00
_cell.angle_beta   90.00
_cell.angle_gamma   90.00
#
_symmetry.space_group_name_H-M   'P 1'
#
loop_
_entity.id
_entity.type
_entity.pdbx_description
1 polymer ?
#
loop_
_entity_poly.entity_id
_entity_poly.type
_entity_poly.pdbx_seq_one_letter_code
_entity_poly.pdbx_strand_id
1 'polypeptide(L)'
;MNKLDASGTPSFQFQISNLSTTLTNANICIDGFKGVAVGPVKTDVSDRARSRVSHSILNPPKNMYTTKLMTTHFLLFQLSLISLLFLFHPTPTGGSPSNDTDFIRTSCGTTLYPDVCYTSLSRYASAVQNNSAHLAKVAIGVSLARARSLADYLSNISRQADYGADPRAPPALHDCLSTIGDAIDQIRDSLKQIRQLGSTSRGSSSLRFQMSNVQTWMSAALTNEETCTDGFDNVAEGPLKTDVSKRVEDVKKVTSNALALVNRVAEKGAP
;
A
#
# COMPACT_ATOMS: atom_id res chain seq x y z
N MET A 1 36.58 1.28 3.28
CA MET A 1 36.34 1.67 1.87
C MET A 1 34.88 1.38 1.55
N ASN A 2 34.06 2.41 1.35
CA ASN A 2 32.61 2.28 1.14
C ASN A 2 32.33 1.90 -0.31
N LYS A 3 31.60 0.80 -0.53
CA LYS A 3 31.17 0.37 -1.87
C LYS A 3 29.82 1.05 -2.16
N LEU A 4 29.87 2.12 -2.95
CA LEU A 4 28.70 2.81 -3.49
C LEU A 4 28.20 2.02 -4.71
N ASP A 5 26.90 2.01 -4.95
CA ASP A 5 26.33 1.52 -6.19
C ASP A 5 26.56 2.53 -7.34
N ALA A 6 26.16 2.18 -8.58
CA ALA A 6 26.35 3.01 -9.76
C ALA A 6 25.63 4.39 -9.69
N SER A 7 24.79 4.61 -8.67
CA SER A 7 24.07 5.86 -8.42
C SER A 7 24.67 6.72 -7.30
N GLY A 8 25.78 6.29 -6.68
CA GLY A 8 26.43 7.01 -5.59
C GLY A 8 25.68 6.91 -4.26
N THR A 9 24.81 5.91 -4.09
CA THR A 9 24.07 5.67 -2.85
C THR A 9 24.74 4.60 -1.97
N PRO A 10 24.65 4.69 -0.63
CA PRO A 10 25.18 3.65 0.26
C PRO A 10 24.40 2.35 0.05
N SER A 11 25.11 1.22 -0.07
CA SER A 11 24.47 -0.09 -0.28
C SER A 11 23.50 -0.46 0.84
N PHE A 12 22.51 -1.29 0.52
CA PHE A 12 21.53 -1.87 1.47
C PHE A 12 22.21 -2.53 2.69
N GLN A 13 23.41 -3.11 2.50
CA GLN A 13 24.27 -3.64 3.56
C GLN A 13 24.60 -2.59 4.64
N PHE A 14 24.75 -1.32 4.27
CA PHE A 14 25.06 -0.22 5.18
C PHE A 14 23.84 0.15 6.05
N GLN A 15 22.62 0.00 5.52
CA GLN A 15 21.39 0.16 6.28
C GLN A 15 21.20 -1.00 7.27
N ILE A 16 21.52 -2.24 6.88
CA ILE A 16 21.56 -3.39 7.79
C ILE A 16 22.64 -3.20 8.87
N SER A 17 23.77 -2.56 8.56
CA SER A 17 24.84 -2.27 9.53
C SER A 17 24.40 -1.26 10.61
N ASN A 18 23.69 -0.20 10.22
CA ASN A 18 23.11 0.75 11.17
C ASN A 18 21.94 0.15 11.97
N LEU A 19 21.14 -0.71 11.34
CA LEU A 19 20.10 -1.48 12.02
C LEU A 19 20.71 -2.45 13.03
N SER A 20 21.82 -3.12 12.69
CA SER A 20 22.59 -4.00 13.57
C SER A 20 23.17 -3.24 14.77
N THR A 21 23.68 -2.02 14.56
CA THR A 21 24.19 -1.16 15.65
C THR A 21 23.08 -0.68 16.60
N THR A 22 21.85 -0.58 16.10
CA THR A 22 20.67 -0.21 16.91
C THR A 22 20.09 -1.45 17.63
N LEU A 23 20.17 -2.62 16.99
CA LEU A 23 19.71 -3.91 17.51
C LEU A 23 20.68 -4.52 18.55
N THR A 24 21.99 -4.27 18.48
CA THR A 24 22.94 -4.75 19.51
C THR A 24 22.72 -4.10 20.88
N ASN A 25 22.00 -2.98 20.96
CA ASN A 25 21.58 -2.34 22.21
C ASN A 25 20.22 -2.82 22.74
N ALA A 26 19.53 -3.70 22.02
CA ALA A 26 18.26 -4.28 22.42
C ALA A 26 18.34 -5.80 22.39
N ASN A 27 18.47 -6.43 23.56
CA ASN A 27 18.25 -7.87 23.73
C ASN A 27 16.86 -8.24 23.18
N ILE A 28 16.79 -8.73 21.94
CA ILE A 28 15.56 -9.24 21.33
C ILE A 28 15.76 -10.73 21.07
N CYS A 29 15.05 -11.54 21.85
CA CYS A 29 14.96 -12.98 21.70
C CYS A 29 14.18 -13.32 20.43
N ILE A 30 14.77 -14.20 19.62
CA ILE A 30 14.12 -14.96 18.56
C ILE A 30 13.20 -15.98 19.25
N ASP A 31 11.89 -15.73 19.29
CA ASP A 31 10.91 -16.78 19.58
C ASP A 31 9.66 -16.56 18.72
N GLY A 32 9.34 -17.54 17.87
CA GLY A 32 7.96 -17.73 17.42
C GLY A 32 7.67 -17.84 15.91
N PHE A 33 8.51 -18.47 15.09
CA PHE A 33 8.00 -19.09 13.86
C PHE A 33 7.31 -20.42 14.22
N LYS A 34 5.99 -20.39 14.41
CA LYS A 34 5.15 -21.61 14.36
C LYS A 34 4.25 -21.56 13.13
N GLY A 35 4.40 -22.62 12.32
CA GLY A 35 3.94 -22.79 10.95
C GLY A 35 2.48 -22.46 10.66
N VAL A 36 2.27 -21.97 9.44
CA VAL A 36 0.97 -21.94 8.77
C VAL A 36 0.88 -23.18 7.88
N ALA A 37 -0.09 -24.03 8.18
CA ALA A 37 -0.45 -25.17 7.34
C ALA A 37 -1.30 -24.70 6.15
N VAL A 38 -0.87 -25.02 4.93
CA VAL A 38 -1.61 -24.77 3.68
C VAL A 38 -2.63 -25.88 3.48
N GLY A 39 -3.93 -25.54 3.55
CA GLY A 39 -5.01 -26.44 3.15
C GLY A 39 -5.29 -26.40 1.64
N PRO A 40 -5.81 -27.46 1.03
CA PRO A 40 -6.02 -27.51 -0.42
C PRO A 40 -7.26 -26.71 -0.87
N VAL A 41 -7.08 -25.98 -1.98
CA VAL A 41 -8.14 -25.27 -2.73
C VAL A 41 -8.94 -26.30 -3.55
N LYS A 42 -10.26 -26.34 -3.36
CA LYS A 42 -11.18 -27.09 -4.24
C LYS A 42 -11.76 -26.13 -5.30
N THR A 43 -11.60 -26.51 -6.56
CA THR A 43 -12.30 -25.94 -7.72
C THR A 43 -13.52 -26.79 -8.03
N ASP A 44 -14.70 -26.18 -8.17
CA ASP A 44 -15.86 -26.83 -8.79
C ASP A 44 -16.43 -25.94 -9.92
N VAL A 45 -16.62 -26.57 -11.08
CA VAL A 45 -17.26 -26.06 -12.30
C VAL A 45 -18.35 -27.07 -12.70
N SER A 46 -19.39 -26.58 -13.39
CA SER A 46 -20.56 -27.26 -14.00
C SER A 46 -21.77 -27.49 -13.07
N ASP A 47 -23.04 -27.32 -13.47
CA ASP A 47 -23.64 -27.15 -14.79
C ASP A 47 -25.08 -26.56 -14.74
N ARG A 48 -25.43 -25.82 -15.81
CA ARG A 48 -26.71 -25.71 -16.56
C ARG A 48 -28.10 -25.79 -15.87
N ALA A 49 -28.94 -24.77 -16.12
CA ALA A 49 -30.36 -24.93 -16.48
C ALA A 49 -30.92 -23.72 -17.26
N ARG A 50 -31.86 -24.01 -18.18
CA ARG A 50 -32.39 -23.14 -19.26
C ARG A 50 -33.86 -22.75 -19.00
N SER A 51 -34.24 -21.59 -19.57
CA SER A 51 -35.59 -21.18 -20.05
C SER A 51 -36.53 -20.47 -19.07
N ARG A 52 -37.02 -19.27 -19.42
CA ARG A 52 -38.25 -19.07 -20.22
C ARG A 52 -38.47 -17.58 -20.54
N VAL A 53 -38.86 -17.28 -21.78
CA VAL A 53 -39.30 -15.96 -22.28
C VAL A 53 -40.79 -15.77 -21.96
N SER A 54 -41.21 -14.54 -21.64
CA SER A 54 -42.59 -14.08 -21.89
C SER A 54 -42.61 -12.58 -22.18
N HIS A 55 -42.92 -12.25 -23.43
CA HIS A 55 -43.34 -10.92 -23.86
C HIS A 55 -44.82 -10.72 -23.53
N SER A 56 -45.18 -9.53 -23.07
CA SER A 56 -46.56 -9.04 -23.10
C SER A 56 -46.56 -7.56 -23.46
N ILE A 57 -47.14 -7.27 -24.62
CA ILE A 57 -47.44 -5.94 -25.13
C ILE A 57 -48.78 -5.52 -24.53
N LEU A 58 -48.85 -4.30 -23.98
CA LEU A 58 -50.14 -3.65 -23.66
C LEU A 58 -50.13 -2.19 -24.14
N ASN A 59 -51.22 -1.81 -24.81
CA ASN A 59 -51.47 -0.54 -25.47
C ASN A 59 -51.47 0.69 -24.51
N PRO A 60 -51.19 1.91 -25.01
CA PRO A 60 -51.15 3.13 -24.20
C PRO A 60 -52.54 3.73 -23.90
N PRO A 61 -52.77 4.30 -22.70
CA PRO A 61 -54.01 5.01 -22.37
C PRO A 61 -54.02 6.46 -22.85
N LYS A 62 -55.24 6.92 -23.13
CA LYS A 62 -55.64 8.24 -23.61
C LYS A 62 -55.49 9.28 -22.49
N ASN A 63 -54.50 10.17 -22.57
CA ASN A 63 -54.53 11.53 -21.99
C ASN A 63 -53.19 12.27 -22.22
N MET A 64 -53.13 13.11 -23.25
CA MET A 64 -51.91 13.81 -23.69
C MET A 64 -51.70 15.20 -23.06
N TYR A 65 -52.62 15.65 -22.19
CA TYR A 65 -52.56 16.99 -21.59
C TYR A 65 -52.10 16.99 -20.12
N THR A 66 -52.33 15.91 -19.37
CA THR A 66 -51.90 15.78 -17.95
C THR A 66 -50.42 15.42 -17.80
N THR A 67 -49.84 14.66 -18.75
CA THR A 67 -48.40 14.31 -18.75
C THR A 67 -47.49 15.50 -19.05
N LYS A 68 -47.91 16.44 -19.90
CA LYS A 68 -47.14 17.66 -20.20
C LYS A 68 -47.05 18.60 -18.99
N LEU A 69 -48.11 18.72 -18.18
CA LEU A 69 -48.11 19.56 -16.99
C LEU A 69 -47.26 18.97 -15.86
N MET A 70 -47.26 17.65 -15.68
CA MET A 70 -46.42 17.00 -14.68
C MET A 70 -44.92 16.98 -15.06
N THR A 71 -44.60 16.86 -16.35
CA THR A 71 -43.21 16.92 -16.83
C THR A 71 -42.61 18.32 -16.72
N THR A 72 -43.40 19.39 -16.91
CA THR A 72 -42.91 20.76 -16.69
C THR A 72 -42.59 21.03 -15.22
N HIS A 73 -43.42 20.56 -14.28
CA HIS A 73 -43.12 20.69 -12.85
C HIS A 73 -41.91 19.85 -12.43
N PHE A 74 -41.73 18.65 -13.01
CA PHE A 74 -40.56 17.83 -12.76
C PHE A 74 -39.27 18.50 -13.26
N LEU A 75 -39.27 19.08 -14.46
CA LEU A 75 -38.10 19.78 -15.01
C LEU A 75 -37.73 21.04 -14.18
N LEU A 76 -38.73 21.81 -13.73
CA LEU A 76 -38.50 22.97 -12.85
C LEU A 76 -37.96 22.55 -11.48
N PHE A 77 -38.43 21.42 -10.94
CA PHE A 77 -37.91 20.86 -9.70
C PHE A 77 -36.45 20.40 -9.86
N GLN A 78 -36.10 19.71 -10.96
CA GLN A 78 -34.71 19.30 -11.24
C GLN A 78 -33.77 20.51 -11.40
N LEU A 79 -34.19 21.57 -12.10
CA LEU A 79 -33.41 22.80 -12.26
C LEU A 79 -33.22 23.55 -10.92
N SER A 80 -34.23 23.53 -10.04
CA SER A 80 -34.12 24.09 -8.69
C SER A 80 -33.15 23.28 -7.80
N LEU A 81 -33.12 21.95 -7.95
CA LEU A 81 -32.20 21.07 -7.24
C LEU A 81 -30.75 21.31 -7.68
N ILE A 82 -30.54 21.49 -8.99
CA ILE A 82 -29.22 21.79 -9.57
C ILE A 82 -28.72 23.17 -9.10
N SER A 83 -29.59 24.18 -9.02
CA SER A 83 -29.22 25.50 -8.46
C SER A 83 -28.83 25.42 -6.98
N LEU A 84 -29.50 24.56 -6.20
CA LEU A 84 -29.11 24.30 -4.81
C LEU A 84 -27.75 23.59 -4.72
N LEU A 85 -27.43 22.68 -5.64
CA LEU A 85 -26.12 22.02 -5.70
C LEU A 85 -24.98 23.00 -6.01
N PHE A 86 -25.23 24.07 -6.78
CA PHE A 86 -24.23 25.13 -7.02
C PHE A 86 -23.99 26.04 -5.82
N LEU A 87 -24.96 26.19 -4.90
CA LEU A 87 -24.74 26.87 -3.62
C LEU A 87 -23.94 26.02 -2.60
N PHE A 88 -23.89 24.69 -2.80
CA PHE A 88 -23.11 23.75 -1.99
C PHE A 88 -21.86 23.22 -2.70
N HIS A 89 -21.35 23.91 -3.73
CA HIS A 89 -19.99 23.65 -4.16
C HIS A 89 -19.05 24.23 -3.10
N PRO A 90 -18.24 23.41 -2.39
CA PRO A 90 -17.15 23.98 -1.62
C PRO A 90 -16.29 24.75 -2.62
N THR A 91 -16.21 26.07 -2.42
CA THR A 91 -15.17 26.88 -3.05
C THR A 91 -13.87 26.10 -2.93
N PRO A 92 -13.06 25.92 -4.00
CA PRO A 92 -11.71 25.44 -3.84
C PRO A 92 -11.00 26.52 -3.03
N THR A 93 -11.04 26.37 -1.72
CA THR A 93 -10.13 27.06 -0.84
C THR A 93 -8.78 26.58 -1.34
N GLY A 94 -8.05 27.47 -2.00
CA GLY A 94 -6.62 27.38 -2.07
C GLY A 94 -6.15 27.36 -0.63
N GLY A 95 -6.16 26.17 -0.03
CA GLY A 95 -5.80 25.97 1.34
C GLY A 95 -4.37 26.47 1.45
N SER A 96 -4.16 27.45 2.31
CA SER A 96 -2.86 27.61 2.97
C SER A 96 -2.36 26.20 3.29
N PRO A 97 -1.08 25.86 3.03
CA PRO A 97 -0.53 24.56 3.39
C PRO A 97 -1.04 24.23 4.78
N SER A 98 -1.82 23.16 4.91
CA SER A 98 -2.27 22.78 6.24
C SER A 98 -1.01 22.52 7.05
N ASN A 99 -1.00 22.91 8.32
CA ASN A 99 0.11 22.61 9.24
C ASN A 99 0.55 21.13 9.11
N ASP A 100 -0.40 20.23 8.82
CA ASP A 100 -0.16 18.82 8.54
C ASP A 100 0.67 18.56 7.28
N THR A 101 0.45 19.28 6.16
CA THR A 101 1.24 19.13 4.94
C THR A 101 2.69 19.59 5.16
N ASP A 102 2.90 20.68 5.89
CA ASP A 102 4.24 21.16 6.25
C ASP A 102 4.94 20.21 7.24
N PHE A 103 4.18 19.64 8.17
CA PHE A 103 4.68 18.57 9.05
C PHE A 103 5.09 17.32 8.28
N ILE A 104 4.29 16.89 7.30
CA ILE A 104 4.65 15.77 6.41
C ILE A 104 5.94 16.09 5.67
N ARG A 105 6.04 17.29 5.07
CA ARG A 105 7.25 17.72 4.35
C ARG A 105 8.48 17.69 5.23
N THR A 106 8.39 18.25 6.43
CA THR A 106 9.48 18.28 7.42
C THR A 106 9.87 16.87 7.84
N SER A 107 8.89 16.00 8.11
CA SER A 107 9.14 14.62 8.51
C SER A 107 9.79 13.81 7.38
N CYS A 108 9.32 13.99 6.14
CA CYS A 108 9.86 13.35 4.94
C CYS A 108 11.25 13.84 4.56
N GLY A 109 11.63 15.07 4.92
CA GLY A 109 12.96 15.66 4.62
C GLY A 109 14.16 14.91 5.22
N THR A 110 13.90 13.83 5.95
CA THR A 110 14.89 13.04 6.65
C THR A 110 14.86 11.55 6.29
N THR A 111 13.97 11.18 5.36
CA THR A 111 13.91 9.83 4.83
C THR A 111 14.84 9.71 3.62
N LEU A 112 15.11 8.48 3.18
CA LEU A 112 15.99 8.24 2.04
C LEU A 112 15.40 8.76 0.71
N TYR A 113 14.07 8.78 0.59
CA TYR A 113 13.37 9.26 -0.60
C TYR A 113 12.35 10.37 -0.25
N PRO A 114 12.79 11.61 0.06
CA PRO A 114 11.94 12.67 0.58
C PRO A 114 10.77 13.04 -0.34
N ASP A 115 11.02 13.15 -1.65
CA ASP A 115 9.98 13.51 -2.61
C ASP A 115 8.92 12.41 -2.75
N VAL A 116 9.34 11.15 -2.79
CA VAL A 116 8.43 9.99 -2.80
C VAL A 116 7.62 9.94 -1.51
N CYS A 117 8.24 10.20 -0.36
CA CYS A 117 7.57 10.28 0.93
C CYS A 117 6.49 11.37 0.91
N TYR A 118 6.84 12.60 0.53
CA TYR A 118 5.90 13.71 0.56
C TYR A 118 4.76 13.53 -0.44
N THR A 119 5.06 13.18 -1.68
CA THR A 119 4.04 13.01 -2.74
C THR A 119 3.09 11.86 -2.44
N SER A 120 3.57 10.78 -1.81
CA SER A 120 2.72 9.65 -1.43
C SER A 120 1.85 9.92 -0.19
N LEU A 121 2.27 10.81 0.72
CA LEU A 121 1.60 11.03 2.00
C LEU A 121 0.77 12.32 2.08
N SER A 122 1.09 13.35 1.31
CA SER A 122 0.44 14.68 1.37
C SER A 122 -1.07 14.64 1.21
N ARG A 123 -1.61 13.75 0.35
CA ARG A 123 -3.06 13.54 0.17
C ARG A 123 -3.78 13.02 1.43
N TYR A 124 -3.05 12.56 2.43
CA TYR A 124 -3.56 12.05 3.71
C TYR A 124 -3.32 13.03 4.87
N ALA A 125 -2.95 14.29 4.59
CA ALA A 125 -2.60 15.29 5.60
C ALA A 125 -3.63 15.41 6.74
N SER A 126 -4.92 15.42 6.43
CA SER A 126 -6.00 15.50 7.43
C SER A 126 -6.04 14.32 8.42
N ALA A 127 -5.49 13.16 8.04
CA ALA A 127 -5.40 11.98 8.90
C ALA A 127 -4.14 11.99 9.78
N VAL A 128 -3.14 12.83 9.46
CA VAL A 128 -1.86 12.89 10.18
C VAL A 128 -1.96 13.72 11.45
N GLN A 129 -2.68 14.85 11.43
CA GLN A 129 -2.93 15.69 12.61
C GLN A 129 -1.64 16.05 13.37
N ASN A 130 -0.58 16.44 12.63
CA ASN A 130 0.73 16.81 13.15
C ASN A 130 1.36 15.78 14.12
N ASN A 131 1.00 14.50 13.98
CA ASN A 131 1.39 13.42 14.89
C ASN A 131 2.29 12.40 14.19
N SER A 132 3.49 12.17 14.72
CA SER A 132 4.47 11.26 14.12
C SER A 132 3.99 9.80 14.06
N ALA A 133 3.25 9.33 15.07
CA ALA A 133 2.69 7.97 15.07
C ALA A 133 1.56 7.81 14.05
N HIS A 134 0.71 8.83 13.88
CA HIS A 134 -0.29 8.85 12.82
C HIS A 134 0.36 8.87 11.44
N LEU A 135 1.41 9.69 11.26
CA LEU A 135 2.16 9.75 10.00
C LEU A 135 2.78 8.39 9.66
N ALA A 136 3.46 7.74 10.61
CA ALA A 136 4.03 6.41 10.42
C ALA A 136 2.95 5.37 10.08
N LYS A 137 1.80 5.40 10.77
CA LYS A 137 0.66 4.52 10.47
C LYS A 137 0.11 4.73 9.06
N VAL A 138 -0.04 5.98 8.61
CA VAL A 138 -0.44 6.30 7.23
C VAL A 138 0.59 5.78 6.24
N ALA A 139 1.88 5.98 6.50
CA ALA A 139 2.96 5.52 5.64
C ALA A 139 2.98 3.99 5.47
N ILE A 140 2.87 3.22 6.57
CA ILE A 140 2.73 1.76 6.51
C ILE A 140 1.49 1.37 5.70
N GLY A 141 0.37 2.08 5.86
CA GLY A 141 -0.85 1.85 5.08
C GLY A 141 -0.66 2.08 3.58
N VAL A 142 0.10 3.10 3.18
CA VAL A 142 0.46 3.37 1.79
C VAL A 142 1.38 2.27 1.25
N SER A 143 2.40 1.85 2.00
CA SER A 143 3.27 0.73 1.63
C SER A 143 2.47 -0.55 1.39
N LEU A 144 1.52 -0.87 2.28
CA LEU A 144 0.65 -2.04 2.12
C LEU A 144 -0.18 -1.98 0.84
N ALA A 145 -0.74 -0.82 0.51
CA ALA A 145 -1.51 -0.63 -0.71
C ALA A 145 -0.65 -0.79 -1.97
N ARG A 146 0.59 -0.28 -1.93
CA ARG A 146 1.55 -0.39 -3.04
C ARG A 146 2.03 -1.83 -3.25
N ALA A 147 2.37 -2.53 -2.17
CA ALA A 147 2.78 -3.93 -2.22
C ALA A 147 1.65 -4.82 -2.77
N ARG A 148 0.39 -4.61 -2.35
CA ARG A 148 -0.77 -5.31 -2.91
C ARG A 148 -0.96 -5.05 -4.41
N SER A 149 -0.87 -3.79 -4.82
CA SER A 149 -0.96 -3.44 -6.24
C SER A 149 0.14 -4.10 -7.07
N LEU A 150 1.33 -4.27 -6.50
CA LEU A 150 2.42 -5.01 -7.14
C LEU A 150 2.11 -6.51 -7.22
N ALA A 151 1.63 -7.13 -6.15
CA ALA A 151 1.22 -8.54 -6.16
C ALA A 151 0.12 -8.81 -7.21
N ASP A 152 -0.88 -7.93 -7.33
CA ASP A 152 -1.92 -8.02 -8.36
C ASP A 152 -1.33 -7.97 -9.77
N TYR A 153 -0.39 -7.05 -10.00
CA TYR A 153 0.34 -6.95 -11.26
C TYR A 153 1.14 -8.22 -11.56
N LEU A 154 1.95 -8.70 -10.61
CA LEU A 154 2.77 -9.91 -10.73
C LEU A 154 1.89 -11.14 -11.03
N SER A 155 0.76 -11.27 -10.35
CA SER A 155 -0.21 -12.35 -10.60
C SER A 155 -0.77 -12.32 -12.02
N ASN A 156 -1.04 -11.12 -12.56
CA ASN A 156 -1.54 -10.96 -13.91
C ASN A 156 -0.49 -11.32 -14.98
N ILE A 157 0.75 -10.83 -14.81
CA ILE A 157 1.81 -11.09 -15.80
C ILE A 157 2.39 -12.51 -15.70
N SER A 158 2.33 -13.15 -14.52
CA SER A 158 2.75 -14.55 -14.35
C SER A 158 2.00 -15.47 -15.32
N ARG A 159 0.68 -15.26 -15.47
CA ARG A 159 -0.17 -16.01 -16.43
C ARG A 159 0.22 -15.79 -17.90
N GLN A 160 0.85 -14.66 -18.22
CA GLN A 160 1.25 -14.31 -19.58
C GLN A 160 2.67 -14.84 -19.89
N ALA A 161 3.54 -14.85 -18.87
CA ALA A 161 4.92 -15.30 -18.99
C ALA A 161 5.04 -16.80 -19.27
N ASP A 162 4.04 -17.60 -18.87
CA ASP A 162 3.96 -19.04 -19.19
C ASP A 162 4.04 -19.33 -20.71
N TYR A 163 3.72 -18.35 -21.55
CA TYR A 163 3.79 -18.42 -23.01
C TYR A 163 4.94 -17.59 -23.61
N GLY A 164 5.83 -17.05 -22.76
CA GLY A 164 6.95 -16.21 -23.15
C GLY A 164 8.14 -16.99 -23.73
N ALA A 165 9.09 -16.25 -24.32
CA ALA A 165 10.28 -16.84 -24.95
C ALA A 165 11.39 -17.22 -23.96
N ASP A 166 11.44 -16.61 -22.76
CA ASP A 166 12.43 -16.94 -21.73
C ASP A 166 11.83 -17.90 -20.69
N PRO A 167 12.26 -19.18 -20.65
CA PRO A 167 11.75 -20.16 -19.70
C PRO A 167 12.12 -19.86 -18.24
N ARG A 168 13.03 -18.91 -17.97
CA ARG A 168 13.40 -18.49 -16.61
C ARG A 168 12.45 -17.43 -16.05
N ALA A 169 11.68 -16.76 -16.90
CA ALA A 169 10.78 -15.69 -16.46
C ALA A 169 9.60 -16.21 -15.61
N PRO A 170 8.90 -17.32 -15.96
CA PRO A 170 7.81 -17.84 -15.12
C PRO A 170 8.22 -18.17 -13.69
N PRO A 171 9.29 -18.96 -13.40
CA PRO A 171 9.67 -19.24 -12.03
C PRO A 171 10.09 -17.98 -11.27
N ALA A 172 10.85 -17.06 -11.89
CA ALA A 172 11.23 -15.79 -11.26
C ALA A 172 10.01 -14.93 -10.86
N LEU A 173 8.95 -14.92 -11.69
CA LEU A 173 7.70 -14.23 -11.38
C LEU A 173 6.93 -14.88 -10.23
N HIS A 174 6.91 -16.22 -10.16
CA HIS A 174 6.28 -16.94 -9.06
C HIS A 174 7.02 -16.70 -7.75
N ASP A 175 8.36 -16.75 -7.77
CA ASP A 175 9.19 -16.49 -6.59
C ASP A 175 9.02 -15.04 -6.12
N CYS A 176 9.05 -14.07 -7.04
CA CYS A 176 8.78 -12.68 -6.71
C CYS A 176 7.36 -12.47 -6.15
N LEU A 177 6.33 -13.10 -6.73
CA LEU A 177 4.98 -13.02 -6.19
C LEU A 177 4.91 -13.58 -4.75
N SER A 178 5.63 -14.67 -4.47
CA SER A 178 5.71 -15.26 -3.14
C SER A 178 6.37 -14.29 -2.14
N THR A 179 7.54 -13.74 -2.46
CA THR A 179 8.25 -12.84 -1.54
C THR A 179 7.49 -11.53 -1.33
N ILE A 180 6.84 -10.97 -2.37
CA ILE A 180 5.95 -9.82 -2.21
C ILE A 180 4.73 -10.17 -1.34
N GLY A 181 4.22 -11.41 -1.42
CA GLY A 181 3.20 -11.92 -0.51
C GLY A 181 3.64 -11.87 0.96
N ASP A 182 4.85 -12.34 1.24
CA ASP A 182 5.43 -12.28 2.59
C ASP A 182 5.65 -10.83 3.05
N ALA A 183 6.09 -9.93 2.16
CA ALA A 183 6.21 -8.51 2.44
C ALA A 183 4.85 -7.89 2.82
N ILE A 184 3.77 -8.24 2.11
CA ILE A 184 2.41 -7.78 2.41
C ILE A 184 1.99 -8.20 3.83
N ASP A 185 2.26 -9.45 4.21
CA ASP A 185 1.91 -9.96 5.54
C ASP A 185 2.68 -9.23 6.64
N GLN A 186 3.98 -9.01 6.45
CA GLN A 186 4.83 -8.26 7.38
C GLN A 186 4.41 -6.79 7.51
N ILE A 187 4.08 -6.12 6.41
CA ILE A 187 3.55 -4.74 6.43
C ILE A 187 2.18 -4.71 7.11
N ARG A 188 1.32 -5.71 6.88
CA ARG A 188 0.01 -5.82 7.56
C ARG A 188 0.18 -5.98 9.06
N ASP A 189 1.09 -6.83 9.51
CA ASP A 189 1.33 -7.08 10.93
C ASP A 189 1.93 -5.83 11.60
N SER A 190 2.83 -5.13 10.92
CA SER A 190 3.32 -3.79 11.29
C SER A 190 2.17 -2.80 11.49
N LEU A 191 1.23 -2.77 10.55
CA LEU A 191 0.07 -1.89 10.61
C LEU A 191 -0.89 -2.26 11.75
N LYS A 192 -1.05 -3.55 12.05
CA LYS A 192 -1.85 -4.04 13.18
C LYS A 192 -1.22 -3.62 14.50
N GLN A 193 0.09 -3.80 14.64
CA GLN A 193 0.82 -3.46 15.86
C GLN A 193 0.86 -1.96 16.12
N ILE A 194 1.13 -1.13 15.10
CA ILE A 194 1.17 0.32 15.28
C ILE A 194 -0.20 0.92 15.63
N ARG A 195 -1.30 0.26 15.22
CA ARG A 195 -2.68 0.66 15.59
C ARG A 195 -3.02 0.36 17.05
N GLN A 196 -2.30 -0.57 17.67
CA GLN A 196 -2.53 -0.98 19.05
C GLN A 196 -1.68 -0.19 20.05
N LEU A 197 -0.80 0.70 19.57
CA LEU A 197 0.00 1.58 20.43
C LEU A 197 -0.92 2.33 21.40
N GLY A 198 -0.62 2.21 22.69
CA GLY A 198 -1.34 2.88 23.79
C GLY A 198 -2.71 2.28 24.16
N SER A 199 -3.25 1.31 23.40
CA SER A 199 -4.57 0.73 23.68
C SER A 199 -4.54 -0.48 24.60
N THR A 200 -3.43 -1.22 24.64
CA THR A 200 -3.33 -2.52 25.33
C THR A 200 -2.24 -2.58 26.39
N SER A 201 -1.44 -1.53 26.58
CA SER A 201 -0.24 -1.64 27.41
C SER A 201 -0.04 -0.51 28.40
N ARG A 202 -0.03 -0.88 29.69
CA ARG A 202 0.41 -0.02 30.79
C ARG A 202 1.93 -0.16 30.93
N GLY A 203 2.70 0.71 30.27
CA GLY A 203 4.15 0.87 30.52
C GLY A 203 5.01 1.13 29.27
N SER A 204 6.09 1.90 29.43
CA SER A 204 7.01 2.28 28.34
C SER A 204 7.79 1.10 27.75
N SER A 205 8.12 0.09 28.56
CA SER A 205 8.84 -1.12 28.12
C SER A 205 8.07 -1.90 27.06
N SER A 206 6.74 -1.97 27.19
CA SER A 206 5.90 -2.65 26.21
C SER A 206 5.66 -1.82 24.96
N LEU A 207 5.65 -0.48 25.05
CA LEU A 207 5.62 0.37 23.84
C LEU A 207 6.89 0.21 23.01
N ARG A 208 8.06 0.18 23.66
CA ARG A 208 9.35 -0.10 23.00
C ARG A 208 9.33 -1.45 22.30
N PHE A 209 8.86 -2.50 22.98
CA PHE A 209 8.75 -3.85 22.41
C PHE A 209 7.79 -3.92 21.21
N GLN A 210 6.63 -3.27 21.31
CA GLN A 210 5.69 -3.20 20.18
C GLN A 210 6.33 -2.51 18.98
N MET A 211 7.11 -1.45 19.22
CA MET A 211 7.76 -0.71 18.16
C MET A 211 8.90 -1.50 17.50
N SER A 212 9.67 -2.28 18.27
CA SER A 212 10.70 -3.16 17.70
C SER A 212 10.12 -4.25 16.79
N ASN A 213 8.90 -4.71 17.06
CA ASN A 213 8.20 -5.64 16.15
C ASN A 213 7.87 -4.96 14.82
N VAL A 214 7.33 -3.72 14.86
CA VAL A 214 7.03 -2.93 13.65
C VAL A 214 8.31 -2.71 12.83
N GLN A 215 9.42 -2.34 13.48
CA GLN A 215 10.72 -2.15 12.81
C GLN A 215 11.19 -3.44 12.14
N THR A 216 11.18 -4.55 12.88
CA THR A 216 11.61 -5.87 12.39
C THR A 216 10.82 -6.29 11.16
N TRP A 217 9.48 -6.23 11.23
CA TRP A 217 8.64 -6.65 10.12
C TRP A 217 8.75 -5.72 8.90
N MET A 218 8.85 -4.40 9.09
CA MET A 218 9.06 -3.47 7.99
C MET A 218 10.45 -3.66 7.33
N SER A 219 11.49 -3.98 8.10
CA SER A 219 12.81 -4.35 7.56
C SER A 219 12.77 -5.68 6.81
N ALA A 220 12.03 -6.67 7.31
CA ALA A 220 11.83 -7.94 6.60
C ALA A 220 11.08 -7.75 5.27
N ALA A 221 10.10 -6.83 5.22
CA ALA A 221 9.36 -6.52 4.00
C ALA A 221 10.28 -5.96 2.91
N LEU A 222 11.19 -5.05 3.30
CA LEU A 222 12.22 -4.52 2.42
C LEU A 222 13.17 -5.60 1.87
N THR A 223 13.58 -6.55 2.70
CA THR A 223 14.41 -7.69 2.27
C THR A 223 13.68 -8.58 1.27
N ASN A 224 12.39 -8.84 1.50
CA ASN A 224 11.55 -9.61 0.59
C ASN A 224 11.34 -8.90 -0.76
N GLU A 225 11.16 -7.57 -0.74
CA GLU A 225 11.10 -6.75 -1.95
C GLU A 225 12.43 -6.78 -2.73
N GLU A 226 13.59 -6.72 -2.05
CA GLU A 226 14.91 -6.92 -2.68
C GLU A 226 15.05 -8.32 -3.29
N THR A 227 14.64 -9.35 -2.55
CA THR A 227 14.72 -10.75 -2.99
C THR A 227 13.89 -10.99 -4.25
N CYS A 228 12.74 -10.30 -4.40
CA CYS A 228 11.99 -10.34 -5.65
C CYS A 228 12.85 -9.89 -6.83
N THR A 229 13.60 -8.78 -6.72
CA THR A 229 14.44 -8.30 -7.83
C THR A 229 15.65 -9.17 -8.08
N ASP A 230 16.29 -9.71 -7.03
CA ASP A 230 17.42 -10.63 -7.15
C ASP A 230 17.03 -11.92 -7.91
N GLY A 231 15.77 -12.34 -7.77
CA GLY A 231 15.22 -13.49 -8.52
C GLY A 231 15.26 -13.34 -10.04
N PHE A 232 15.43 -12.12 -10.56
CA PHE A 232 15.53 -11.86 -12.01
C PHE A 232 16.96 -11.78 -12.54
N ASP A 233 18.00 -12.02 -11.73
CA ASP A 233 19.40 -11.92 -12.16
C ASP A 233 19.73 -12.80 -13.38
N ASN A 234 19.12 -14.00 -13.43
CA ASN A 234 19.32 -14.94 -14.53
C ASN A 234 18.28 -14.83 -15.65
N VAL A 235 17.31 -13.93 -15.54
CA VAL A 235 16.31 -13.65 -16.58
C VAL A 235 16.94 -12.70 -17.60
N ALA A 236 16.70 -12.96 -18.89
CA ALA A 236 17.23 -12.12 -19.96
C ALA A 236 16.76 -10.67 -19.81
N GLU A 237 17.64 -9.73 -20.13
CA GLU A 237 17.28 -8.31 -20.18
C GLU A 237 16.15 -8.08 -21.18
N GLY A 238 15.16 -7.28 -20.77
CA GLY A 238 14.01 -7.00 -21.60
C GLY A 238 12.87 -6.30 -20.85
N PRO A 239 11.78 -5.98 -21.56
CA PRO A 239 10.68 -5.17 -21.01
C PRO A 239 10.08 -5.74 -19.73
N LEU A 240 10.00 -7.08 -19.62
CA LEU A 240 9.47 -7.76 -18.44
C LEU A 240 10.32 -7.48 -17.19
N LYS A 241 11.61 -7.80 -17.25
CA LYS A 241 12.56 -7.58 -16.14
C LYS A 241 12.60 -6.10 -15.76
N THR A 242 12.69 -5.21 -16.75
CA THR A 242 12.70 -3.76 -16.50
C THR A 242 11.43 -3.26 -15.81
N ASP A 243 10.24 -3.68 -16.25
CA ASP A 243 8.98 -3.24 -15.65
C ASP A 243 8.78 -3.80 -14.24
N VAL A 244 9.12 -5.08 -14.02
CA VAL A 244 9.07 -5.70 -12.67
C VAL A 244 10.04 -4.98 -11.73
N SER A 245 11.32 -4.88 -12.09
CA SER A 245 12.33 -4.23 -11.23
C SER A 245 11.95 -2.80 -10.89
N LYS A 246 11.42 -2.03 -11.85
CA LYS A 246 10.97 -0.66 -11.61
C LYS A 246 9.82 -0.61 -10.61
N ARG A 247 8.81 -1.44 -10.76
CA ARG A 247 7.63 -1.46 -9.88
C ARG A 247 8.01 -1.88 -8.47
N VAL A 248 8.88 -2.87 -8.33
CA VAL A 248 9.38 -3.32 -7.04
C VAL A 248 10.17 -2.21 -6.36
N GLU A 249 11.04 -1.53 -7.11
CA GLU A 249 11.80 -0.38 -6.59
C GLU A 249 10.89 0.78 -6.13
N ASP A 250 9.79 1.05 -6.83
CA ASP A 250 8.79 2.03 -6.41
C ASP A 250 8.10 1.64 -5.09
N VAL A 251 7.87 0.34 -4.86
CA VAL A 251 7.36 -0.18 -3.57
C VAL A 251 8.43 -0.05 -2.49
N LYS A 252 9.67 -0.47 -2.75
CA LYS A 252 10.80 -0.35 -1.82
C LYS A 252 11.00 1.06 -1.29
N LYS A 253 10.89 2.06 -2.16
CA LYS A 253 11.00 3.46 -1.77
C LYS A 253 9.93 3.88 -0.75
N VAL A 254 8.68 3.48 -0.95
CA VAL A 254 7.62 3.81 0.02
C VAL A 254 7.76 3.01 1.31
N THR A 255 8.12 1.73 1.25
CA THR A 255 8.37 0.87 2.42
C THR A 255 9.56 1.39 3.25
N SER A 256 10.65 1.81 2.59
CA SER A 256 11.82 2.42 3.21
C SER A 256 11.49 3.73 3.93
N ASN A 257 10.74 4.61 3.27
CA ASN A 257 10.25 5.85 3.90
C ASN A 257 9.35 5.56 5.11
N ALA A 258 8.45 4.58 5.02
CA ALA A 258 7.60 4.18 6.14
C ALA A 258 8.43 3.67 7.33
N LEU A 259 9.44 2.81 7.10
CA LEU A 259 10.36 2.35 8.13
C LEU A 259 11.13 3.52 8.78
N ALA A 260 11.60 4.50 7.98
CA ALA A 260 12.28 5.68 8.53
C ALA A 260 11.36 6.49 9.46
N LEU A 261 10.09 6.65 9.11
CA LEU A 261 9.10 7.33 9.95
C LEU A 261 8.75 6.53 11.21
N VAL A 262 8.71 5.20 11.13
CA VAL A 262 8.60 4.29 12.29
C VAL A 262 9.79 4.49 13.24
N ASN A 263 11.02 4.48 12.72
CA ASN A 263 12.21 4.65 13.56
C ASN A 263 12.18 5.96 14.36
N ARG A 264 11.72 7.05 13.75
CA ARG A 264 11.55 8.35 14.44
C ARG A 264 10.56 8.31 15.60
N VAL A 265 9.49 7.54 15.45
CA VAL A 265 8.50 7.37 16.53
C VAL A 265 9.11 6.53 17.67
N ALA A 266 9.93 5.53 17.35
CA ALA A 266 10.64 4.71 18.34
C ALA A 266 11.66 5.54 19.14
N GLU A 267 12.42 6.40 18.46
CA GLU A 267 13.41 7.30 19.07
C GLU A 267 12.76 8.31 20.03
N LYS A 268 11.65 8.94 19.62
CA LYS A 268 10.92 9.89 20.49
C LYS A 268 10.23 9.22 21.69
N GLY A 269 9.99 7.91 21.62
CA GLY A 269 9.40 7.12 22.71
C GLY A 269 10.42 6.44 23.62
N ALA A 270 11.72 6.59 23.34
CA ALA A 270 12.78 6.11 24.23
C ALA A 270 12.92 7.08 25.42
N PRO A 271 12.98 6.58 26.67
CA PRO A 271 13.17 7.41 27.86
C PRO A 271 14.53 8.11 27.88
#